data_AF-V4J7Q6-F1
#
_entry.id   AF-V4J7Q6-F1
#
_cell.length_a   1.000
_cell.length_b   1.000
_cell.length_c   1.000
_cell.angle_alpha   90.00
_cell.angle_beta   90.00
_cell.angle_gamma   90.00
#
_symmetry.space_group_name_H-M   'P 1'
#
loop_
_entity.id
_entity.type
_entity.pdbx_description
1 polymer ?
#
loop_
_entity_poly.entity_id
_entity_poly.type
_entity_poly.pdbx_seq_one_letter_code
_entity_poly.pdbx_strand_id
1 'polypeptide(L)'
;MSEGWRAEASRLLELARGLKGEARDAFLYFLDNVSVGDLRAIRDLSKKGIRDPAGVVEELIEVGLLERGRDCFNVPEPLRRLIAERGVEAVLRALGTG
;
A
#
# COMPACT_ATOMS: atom_id res chain seq x y z
N MET A 1 -19.21 17.31 1.33
CA MET A 1 -17.79 17.04 0.98
C MET A 1 -17.53 15.54 1.13
N SER A 2 -18.03 14.67 0.24
CA SER A 2 -18.05 13.21 0.51
C SER A 2 -17.64 12.29 -0.64
N GLU A 3 -17.36 12.80 -1.85
CA GLU A 3 -17.05 11.95 -3.02
C GLU A 3 -15.57 11.98 -3.46
N GLY A 4 -14.82 13.04 -3.14
CA GLY A 4 -13.45 13.21 -3.64
C GLY A 4 -12.49 12.08 -3.25
N TRP A 5 -12.63 11.53 -2.05
CA TRP A 5 -11.76 10.44 -1.58
C TRP A 5 -11.97 9.15 -2.38
N ARG A 6 -13.18 8.88 -2.91
CA ARG A 6 -13.43 7.68 -3.74
C ARG A 6 -12.73 7.80 -5.09
N ALA A 7 -12.77 8.99 -5.69
CA ALA A 7 -12.05 9.27 -6.93
C ALA A 7 -10.54 9.11 -6.74
N GLU A 8 -10.00 9.61 -5.63
CA GLU A 8 -8.58 9.45 -5.31
C GLU A 8 -8.20 8.00 -5.04
N ALA A 9 -9.02 7.25 -4.29
CA ALA A 9 -8.80 5.82 -4.08
C ALA A 9 -8.76 5.06 -5.42
N SER A 10 -9.68 5.36 -6.35
CA SER A 10 -9.66 4.77 -7.70
C SER A 10 -8.37 5.11 -8.45
N ARG A 11 -7.91 6.37 -8.40
CA ARG A 11 -6.64 6.80 -9.02
C ARG A 11 -5.44 6.03 -8.45
N LEU A 12 -5.36 5.89 -7.12
CA LEU A 12 -4.29 5.15 -6.45
C LEU A 12 -4.32 3.66 -6.83
N LEU A 13 -5.50 3.05 -6.98
CA LEU A 13 -5.60 1.67 -7.47
C LEU A 13 -5.14 1.51 -8.91
N GLU A 14 -5.45 2.44 -9.81
CA GLU A 14 -4.93 2.42 -11.19
C GLU A 14 -3.40 2.52 -11.21
N LEU A 15 -2.83 3.41 -10.39
CA LEU A 15 -1.37 3.51 -10.22
C LEU A 15 -0.78 2.19 -9.71
N ALA A 16 -1.37 1.61 -8.66
CA ALA A 16 -0.93 0.37 -8.07
C ALA A 16 -1.02 -0.85 -9.01
N ARG A 17 -1.96 -0.86 -9.97
CA ARG A 17 -2.03 -1.93 -11.00
C ARG A 17 -0.79 -1.98 -11.88
N GLY A 18 -0.10 -0.85 -12.06
CA GLY A 18 1.16 -0.76 -12.80
C GLY A 18 2.37 -1.36 -12.07
N LEU A 19 2.28 -1.59 -10.75
CA LEU A 19 3.38 -2.14 -9.97
C LEU A 19 3.73 -3.56 -10.39
N LYS A 20 5.04 -3.85 -10.40
CA LYS A 20 5.63 -5.15 -10.71
C LYS A 20 6.72 -5.49 -9.70
N GLY A 21 7.03 -6.79 -9.57
CA GLY A 21 8.12 -7.27 -8.72
C GLY A 21 7.99 -6.83 -7.26
N GLU A 22 9.12 -6.49 -6.64
CA GLU A 22 9.22 -6.20 -5.20
C GLU A 22 8.31 -5.06 -4.75
N ALA A 23 8.12 -4.01 -5.57
CA ALA A 23 7.21 -2.91 -5.25
C ALA A 23 5.75 -3.37 -5.16
N ARG A 24 5.33 -4.29 -6.04
CA ARG A 24 4.00 -4.89 -5.98
C ARG A 24 3.85 -5.72 -4.70
N ASP A 25 4.80 -6.60 -4.43
CA ASP A 25 4.75 -7.49 -3.26
C ASP A 25 4.76 -6.73 -1.94
N ALA A 26 5.54 -5.65 -1.86
CA ALA A 26 5.55 -4.73 -0.73
C ALA A 26 4.22 -4.02 -0.56
N PHE A 27 3.65 -3.46 -1.64
CA PHE A 27 2.38 -2.75 -1.55
C PHE A 27 1.23 -3.67 -1.10
N LEU A 28 1.17 -4.90 -1.61
CA LEU A 28 0.19 -5.90 -1.16
C LEU A 28 0.31 -6.19 0.34
N TYR A 29 1.54 -6.32 0.86
CA TYR A 29 1.76 -6.47 2.30
C TYR A 29 1.18 -5.29 3.10
N PHE A 30 1.33 -4.06 2.62
CA PHE A 30 0.78 -2.90 3.31
C PHE A 30 -0.75 -2.82 3.22
N LEU A 31 -1.38 -3.29 2.14
CA LEU A 31 -2.84 -3.37 2.07
C LEU A 31 -3.43 -4.30 3.13
N ASP A 32 -2.75 -5.42 3.41
CA ASP A 32 -3.16 -6.37 4.45
C ASP A 32 -2.96 -5.84 5.88
N ASN A 33 -1.92 -5.02 6.10
CA ASN A 33 -1.55 -4.57 7.45
C ASN A 33 -2.00 -3.12 7.76
N VAL A 34 -2.30 -2.32 6.74
CA VAL A 34 -2.77 -0.93 6.75
C VAL A 34 -1.80 0.09 7.36
N SER A 35 -1.21 -0.19 8.52
CA SER A 35 -0.24 0.63 9.24
C SER A 35 0.79 -0.26 9.91
N VAL A 36 2.07 -0.03 9.65
CA VAL A 36 3.16 -0.88 10.13
C VAL A 36 4.29 -0.02 10.65
N GLY A 37 4.79 -0.32 11.86
CA GLY A 37 6.00 0.30 12.39
C GLY A 37 7.20 0.08 11.47
N ASP A 38 8.04 1.09 11.30
CA ASP A 38 9.13 1.11 10.31
C ASP A 38 10.07 -0.10 10.42
N LEU A 39 10.59 -0.40 11.61
CA LEU A 39 11.47 -1.54 11.87
C LEU A 39 10.79 -2.87 11.55
N ARG A 40 9.49 -2.98 11.85
CA ARG A 40 8.71 -4.19 11.55
C ARG A 40 8.52 -4.33 10.03
N ALA A 41 8.18 -3.25 9.34
CA ALA A 41 7.97 -3.26 7.90
C ALA A 41 9.23 -3.73 7.18
N ILE A 42 10.38 -3.10 7.46
CA ILE A 42 11.67 -3.47 6.85
C ILE A 42 11.99 -4.95 7.10
N ARG A 43 11.86 -5.41 8.36
CA ARG A 43 12.12 -6.81 8.72
C ARG A 43 11.19 -7.80 8.01
N ASP A 44 9.89 -7.52 7.97
CA ASP A 44 8.88 -8.42 7.40
C ASP A 44 9.04 -8.49 5.87
N LEU A 45 9.35 -7.37 5.21
CA LEU A 45 9.64 -7.30 3.78
C LEU A 45 10.95 -8.03 3.42
N SER A 46 12.02 -7.88 4.20
CA SER A 46 13.25 -8.68 4.03
C SER A 46 12.96 -10.19 4.09
N LYS A 47 12.13 -10.62 5.05
CA LYS A 47 11.74 -12.04 5.19
C LYS A 47 10.91 -12.55 4.01
N LYS A 48 10.21 -11.66 3.30
CA LYS A 48 9.50 -11.97 2.05
C LYS A 48 10.42 -12.04 0.83
N GLY A 49 11.71 -11.74 0.97
CA GLY A 49 12.71 -11.82 -0.09
C GLY A 49 12.91 -10.51 -0.87
N ILE A 50 12.36 -9.39 -0.40
CA ILE A 50 12.62 -8.06 -0.99
C ILE A 50 14.06 -7.68 -0.68
N ARG A 51 14.82 -7.31 -1.72
CA ARG A 51 16.28 -7.12 -1.64
C ARG A 51 16.66 -5.82 -0.97
N ASP A 52 15.93 -4.76 -1.27
CA ASP A 52 16.06 -3.45 -0.63
C ASP A 52 14.70 -2.96 -0.12
N PRO A 53 14.25 -3.42 1.06
CA PRO A 53 12.96 -3.01 1.59
C PRO A 53 12.83 -1.52 1.85
N ALA A 54 13.93 -0.87 2.24
CA ALA A 54 13.91 0.57 2.54
C ALA A 54 13.74 1.36 1.25
N GLY A 55 14.51 1.03 0.20
CA GLY A 55 14.36 1.63 -1.13
C GLY A 55 12.95 1.44 -1.70
N VAL A 56 12.41 0.21 -1.65
CA VAL A 56 11.06 -0.08 -2.14
C VAL A 56 9.98 0.69 -1.37
N VAL A 57 10.11 0.82 -0.04
CA VAL A 57 9.16 1.61 0.76
C VAL A 57 9.23 3.09 0.37
N GLU A 58 10.43 3.64 0.16
CA GLU A 58 10.55 5.03 -0.30
C GLU A 58 9.98 5.25 -1.69
N GLU A 59 10.23 4.34 -2.64
CA GLU A 59 9.60 4.42 -3.97
C GLU A 59 8.07 4.47 -3.86
N LEU A 60 7.48 3.63 -3.01
CA LEU A 60 6.03 3.62 -2.77
C LEU A 60 5.52 4.91 -2.10
N ILE A 61 6.32 5.54 -1.22
CA ILE A 61 6.00 6.83 -0.62
C ILE A 61 6.06 7.95 -1.67
N GLU A 62 7.11 7.98 -2.50
CA GLU A 62 7.30 8.99 -3.53
C GLU A 62 6.16 9.02 -4.56
N VAL A 63 5.63 7.84 -4.93
CA VAL A 63 4.49 7.74 -5.85
C VAL A 63 3.12 7.89 -5.16
N GLY A 64 3.10 8.08 -3.83
CA GLY A 64 1.88 8.31 -3.05
C GLY A 64 1.08 7.05 -2.73
N LEU A 65 1.68 5.85 -2.87
CA LEU A 65 1.05 4.58 -2.49
C LEU A 65 1.30 4.22 -1.02
N LEU A 66 2.20 4.92 -0.33
CA LEU A 66 2.37 4.89 1.11
C LEU A 66 2.54 6.29 1.69
N GLU A 67 2.26 6.43 2.98
CA GLU A 67 2.44 7.66 3.75
C GLU A 67 3.39 7.40 4.93
N ARG A 68 4.37 8.29 5.14
CA ARG A 68 5.25 8.25 6.31
C ARG A 68 4.57 8.87 7.52
N GLY A 69 4.45 8.10 8.60
CA GLY A 69 4.10 8.58 9.93
C GLY A 69 5.34 8.75 10.82
N ARG A 70 5.12 8.91 12.13
CA ARG A 70 6.20 8.84 13.12
C ARG A 70 6.50 7.38 13.39
N ASP A 71 7.67 6.93 12.94
CA ASP A 71 8.18 5.55 13.11
C ASP A 71 7.25 4.48 12.50
N CYS A 72 6.45 4.85 11.49
CA CYS A 72 5.54 3.93 10.81
C CYS A 72 5.28 4.32 9.34
N PHE A 73 4.84 3.35 8.55
CA PHE A 73 4.34 3.51 7.19
C PHE A 73 2.86 3.14 7.12
N ASN A 74 2.08 3.92 6.39
CA ASN A 74 0.64 3.79 6.32
C ASN A 74 0.18 3.69 4.87
N VAL A 75 -0.88 2.93 4.63
CA VAL A 75 -1.66 3.03 3.39
C VAL A 75 -2.35 4.41 3.36
N PRO A 76 -2.42 5.08 2.19
CA PRO A 76 -3.08 6.38 2.05
C PRO A 76 -4.51 6.39 2.56
N GLU A 77 -4.92 7.51 3.16
CA GLU A 77 -6.26 7.65 3.75
C GLU A 77 -7.43 7.24 2.83
N PRO A 78 -7.45 7.59 1.52
CA PRO A 78 -8.48 7.14 0.59
C PRO A 78 -8.58 5.61 0.48
N LEU A 79 -7.44 4.93 0.43
CA LEU A 79 -7.38 3.47 0.35
C LEU A 79 -7.76 2.82 1.68
N ARG A 80 -7.36 3.40 2.82
CA ARG A 80 -7.80 2.92 4.15
C ARG A 80 -9.31 2.98 4.31
N ARG A 81 -9.95 4.07 3.85
CA ARG A 81 -11.41 4.18 3.81
C ARG A 81 -12.04 3.15 2.90
N LEU A 82 -11.45 2.93 1.72
CA LEU A 82 -11.94 1.92 0.79
C LEU A 82 -11.86 0.50 1.36
N ILE A 83 -10.75 0.17 2.04
CA ILE A 83 -10.56 -1.11 2.75
C ILE A 83 -11.59 -1.25 3.88
N ALA A 84 -11.81 -0.20 4.67
CA ALA A 84 -12.80 -0.21 5.74
C ALA A 84 -14.24 -0.40 5.22
N GLU A 85 -14.55 0.14 4.03
CA GLU A 85 -15.88 0.02 3.42
C GLU A 85 -16.11 -1.31 2.70
N ARG A 86 -15.10 -1.82 1.98
CA ARG A 86 -15.26 -2.96 1.04
C ARG A 86 -14.50 -4.22 1.43
N GLY A 87 -13.63 -4.13 2.44
CA GLY A 87 -12.68 -5.17 2.81
C GLY A 87 -11.44 -5.21 1.90
N VAL A 88 -10.34 -5.73 2.45
CA VAL A 88 -9.05 -5.84 1.73
C VAL A 88 -9.17 -6.73 0.49
N GLU A 89 -9.92 -7.83 0.58
CA GLU A 89 -10.15 -8.76 -0.55
C GLU A 89 -10.77 -8.09 -1.78
N ALA A 90 -11.67 -7.12 -1.59
CA ALA A 90 -12.26 -6.39 -2.71
C ALA A 90 -11.24 -5.47 -3.40
N VAL A 91 -10.33 -4.89 -2.61
CA VAL A 91 -9.24 -4.05 -3.12
C VAL A 91 -8.22 -4.90 -3.86
N LEU A 92 -7.83 -6.05 -3.30
CA LEU A 92 -6.94 -7.02 -3.95
C LEU A 92 -7.50 -7.48 -5.30
N ARG A 93 -8.78 -7.85 -5.37
CA ARG A 93 -9.41 -8.19 -6.66
C ARG A 93 -9.35 -7.05 -7.68
N ALA A 94 -9.52 -5.81 -7.24
CA ALA A 94 -9.40 -4.64 -8.12
C ALA A 94 -7.96 -4.40 -8.63
N LEU A 95 -6.95 -4.98 -7.98
CA LEU A 95 -5.55 -4.98 -8.42
C LEU A 95 -5.20 -6.18 -9.31
N GLY A 96 -6.17 -7.07 -9.60
CA GLY A 96 -5.96 -8.30 -10.33
C GLY A 96 -5.21 -9.37 -9.52
N THR A 97 -5.24 -9.28 -8.19
CA THR A 97 -4.80 -10.36 -7.29
C THR A 97 -6.04 -11.08 -6.79
N GLY A 98 -6.33 -12.24 -7.37
CA GLY A 98 -7.53 -13.04 -7.08
C GLY A 98 -7.70 -14.18 -8.07
#